data_AF-A0A971B3C7-F1
#
_entry.id   AF-A0A971B3C7-F1
#
_cell.length_a   1.000
_cell.length_b   1.000
_cell.length_c   1.000
_cell.angle_alpha   90.00
_cell.angle_beta   90.00
_cell.angle_gamma   90.00
#
_symmetry.space_group_name_H-M   'P 1'
#
loop_
_entity.id
_entity.type
_entity.pdbx_description
1 polymer ?
#
loop_
_entity_poly.entity_id
_entity_poly.type
_entity_poly.pdbx_seq_one_letter_code
_entity_poly.pdbx_strand_id
1 'polypeptide(L)' 'MPSTEELVEAARVGDVSAFSELVRRYEGTVTVTAWTIVRDFHRARDVAQESFVIAYQKLDRLRDSKVLLW' A
#
# COMPACT_ATOMS: atom_id res chain seq x y z
N MET A 1 9.53 0.78 16.17
CA MET A 1 8.53 0.95 15.10
C MET A 1 8.34 -0.41 14.45
N PRO A 2 7.10 -0.86 14.21
CA PRO A 2 6.88 -2.18 13.62
C PRO A 2 7.46 -2.25 12.21
N SER A 3 7.98 -3.41 11.81
CA SER A 3 8.47 -3.68 10.46
C SER A 3 7.31 -3.68 9.45
N THR A 4 7.64 -3.64 8.15
CA THR A 4 6.62 -3.77 7.10
C THR A 4 5.92 -5.12 7.20
N GLU A 5 6.66 -6.19 7.48
CA GLU A 5 6.09 -7.54 7.65
C GLU A 5 5.14 -7.62 8.84
N GLU A 6 5.49 -7.02 9.98
CA GLU A 6 4.64 -6.97 11.18
C GLU A 6 3.34 -6.20 10.90
N LEU A 7 3.43 -5.09 10.18
CA LEU A 7 2.25 -4.31 9.80
C LEU A 7 1.36 -5.05 8.79
N VAL A 8 1.95 -5.76 7.83
CA VAL A 8 1.19 -6.58 6.87
C VAL A 8 0.44 -7.69 7.60
N GLU A 9 1.10 -8.39 8.52
CA GLU A 9 0.44 -9.49 9.26
C GLU A 9 -0.67 -8.97 10.18
N ALA A 10 -0.45 -7.87 10.89
CA ALA A 10 -1.50 -7.23 11.68
C ALA A 10 -2.69 -6.78 10.82
N ALA A 11 -2.40 -6.15 9.67
CA ALA A 11 -3.44 -5.70 8.75
C ALA A 11 -4.23 -6.86 8.13
N ARG A 12 -3.59 -8.02 7.87
CA ARG A 12 -4.26 -9.24 7.38
C ARG A 12 -5.32 -9.78 8.34
N VAL A 13 -5.10 -9.65 9.66
CA VAL A 13 -6.07 -10.08 10.68
C VAL A 13 -7.08 -9.00 11.06
N GLY A 14 -7.12 -7.88 10.32
CA GLY A 14 -8.13 -6.83 10.45
C GLY A 14 -7.66 -5.55 11.14
N ASP A 15 -6.37 -5.39 11.45
CA ASP A 15 -5.85 -4.15 12.03
C ASP A 15 -5.77 -3.02 10.97
N VAL A 16 -6.82 -2.19 10.94
CA VAL A 16 -6.92 -1.03 10.05
C VAL A 16 -5.82 0.00 10.33
N SER A 17 -5.36 0.11 11.58
CA SER A 17 -4.30 1.06 11.95
C SER A 17 -2.95 0.63 11.39
N ALA A 18 -2.69 -0.68 11.35
CA ALA A 18 -1.51 -1.25 10.72
C ALA A 18 -1.49 -0.99 9.21
N PHE A 19 -2.63 -1.17 8.53
CA PHE A 19 -2.73 -0.83 7.11
C PHE A 19 -2.56 0.67 6.85
N SER A 20 -3.13 1.52 7.72
CA SER A 20 -2.97 2.97 7.62
C SER A 20 -1.49 3.39 7.74
N GLU A 21 -0.72 2.69 8.58
CA GLU A 21 0.72 2.91 8.69
C GLU A 21 1.47 2.47 7.43
N LEU A 22 1.09 1.35 6.80
CA LEU A 22 1.63 0.97 5.49
C LEU A 22 1.36 2.04 4.43
N VAL A 23 0.12 2.53 4.35
CA VAL A 23 -0.22 3.62 3.41
C VAL A 23 0.66 4.85 3.65
N ARG A 24 0.78 5.31 4.90
CA ARG A 24 1.63 6.47 5.23
C ARG A 24 3.09 6.28 4.82
N ARG A 25 3.64 5.08 4.98
CA ARG A 25 5.04 4.78 4.61
C ARG A 25 5.26 4.74 3.10
N TYR A 26 4.28 4.26 2.34
CA TYR A 26 4.44 3.99 0.91
C TYR A 26 3.73 5.00 0.00
N GLU A 27 2.88 5.91 0.50
CA GLU A 27 2.13 6.88 -0.31
C GLU A 27 3.03 7.67 -1.25
N GLY A 28 4.16 8.18 -0.75
CA GLY A 28 5.13 8.91 -1.55
C GLY A 28 5.72 8.07 -2.69
N THR A 29 6.22 6.87 -2.37
CA THR A 29 6.82 5.97 -3.37
C THR A 29 5.81 5.54 -4.43
N VAL A 30 4.61 5.12 -4.03
CA VAL A 30 3.56 4.69 -4.97
C VAL A 30 3.11 5.87 -5.85
N THR A 31 2.97 7.07 -5.28
CA THR A 31 2.62 8.28 -6.06
C THR A 31 3.71 8.62 -7.07
N VAL A 32 4.99 8.56 -6.69
CA VAL A 32 6.11 8.80 -7.62
C VAL A 32 6.10 7.75 -8.74
N THR A 33 5.91 6.47 -8.41
CA THR A 33 5.81 5.39 -9.40
C THR A 33 4.67 5.66 -10.38
N ALA A 34 3.47 5.97 -9.89
CA ALA A 34 2.32 6.30 -10.73
C ALA A 34 2.60 7.52 -11.61
N TRP A 35 3.23 8.56 -11.06
CA TRP A 35 3.59 9.77 -11.79
C TRP A 35 4.54 9.51 -12.96
N THR A 36 5.46 8.54 -12.85
CA THR A 36 6.35 8.18 -13.98
C THR A 36 5.57 7.71 -15.22
N ILE A 37 4.36 7.18 -15.01
CA ILE A 37 3.48 6.64 -16.04
C ILE A 37 2.51 7.73 -16.52
N VAL A 38 1.74 8.35 -15.61
CA VAL A 38 0.64 9.25 -16.00
C VAL A 38 1.07 10.70 -16.24
N ARG A 39 2.26 11.09 -15.76
CA ARG A 39 2.84 12.44 -15.90
C ARG A 39 1.97 13.61 -15.42
N ASP A 40 1.00 13.32 -14.56
CA ASP A 40 0.12 14.27 -13.88
C ASP A 40 0.08 13.93 -12.39
N PHE A 41 0.37 14.90 -11.53
CA PHE A 41 0.50 14.67 -10.09
C PHE A 41 -0.85 14.33 -9.42
N HIS A 42 -1.93 15.00 -9.83
CA HIS A 42 -3.25 14.73 -9.27
C HIS A 42 -3.72 13.32 -9.64
N ARG A 43 -3.58 12.95 -10.92
CA ARG A 43 -3.90 11.60 -11.40
C ARG A 43 -3.01 10.54 -10.78
N ALA A 44 -1.73 10.84 -10.57
CA ALA A 44 -0.81 9.90 -9.91
C ALA A 44 -1.27 9.60 -8.47
N ARG A 45 -1.73 10.62 -7.75
CA ARG A 45 -2.27 10.45 -6.40
C ARG A 45 -3.56 9.64 -6.41
N ASP A 46 -4.47 9.87 -7.36
CA ASP A 46 -5.69 9.08 -7.52
C ASP A 46 -5.37 7.60 -7.77
N VAL A 47 -4.43 7.31 -8.68
CA VAL A 47 -3.96 5.95 -8.98
C VAL A 47 -3.31 5.30 -7.76
N ALA A 48 -2.50 6.04 -7.01
CA ALA A 48 -1.88 5.53 -5.79
C ALA A 48 -2.93 5.14 -4.74
N GLN A 49 -3.94 5.99 -4.53
CA GLN A 49 -5.04 5.69 -3.62
C GLN A 49 -5.83 4.46 -4.05
N GLU A 50 -6.21 4.36 -5.34
CA GLU A 50 -6.92 3.18 -5.86
C GLU A 50 -6.09 1.90 -5.70
N SER A 51 -4.77 2.00 -5.90
CA SER A 51 -3.84 0.88 -5.68
C SER A 51 -3.85 0.40 -4.23
N PHE A 52 -3.89 1.31 -3.25
CA PHE A 52 -4.01 0.93 -1.84
C PHE A 52 -5.37 0.31 -1.52
N VAL A 53 -6.47 0.79 -2.11
CA VAL A 53 -7.80 0.16 -1.95
C VAL A 53 -7.78 -1.27 -2.46
N ILE A 54 -7.20 -1.49 -3.66
CA ILE A 54 -7.06 -2.83 -4.24
C ILE A 54 -6.16 -3.71 -3.37
N ALA A 55 -5.06 -3.17 -2.85
CA ALA A 55 -4.16 -3.90 -1.95
C ALA A 55 -4.88 -4.32 -0.67
N TYR A 56 -5.68 -3.44 -0.06
CA TYR A 56 -6.47 -3.75 1.12
C TYR A 56 -7.51 -4.85 0.85
N GLN A 57 -8.24 -4.76 -0.27
CA GLN A 57 -9.24 -5.76 -0.66
C GLN A 57 -8.66 -7.14 -0.97
N LYS A 58 -7.37 -7.22 -1.30
CA LYS A 58 -6.65 -8.47 -1.61
C LYS A 58 -5.73 -8.91 -0.48
N LEU A 59 -5.71 -8.19 0.64
CA LEU A 59 -4.77 -8.38 1.72
C LEU A 59 -4.92 -9.77 2.37
N ASP A 60 -6.15 -10.24 2.51
CA ASP A 60 -6.51 -11.57 2.98
C ASP A 60 -5.96 -12.71 2.09
N ARG A 61 -5.78 -12.43 0.79
CA ARG A 61 -5.29 -13.38 -0.23
C ARG A 61 -3.78 -13.37 -0.41
N LEU A 62 -3.06 -12.47 0.25
CA LEU A 62 -1.60 -12.46 0.22
C LEU A 62 -1.07 -13.72 0.93
N ARG A 63 -0.45 -14.62 0.13
CA ARG A 63 0.19 -15.84 0.61
C ARG A 63 1.53 -15.59 1.29
N ASP A 64 2.20 -14.49 0.93
CA ASP A 64 3.51 -14.10 1.45
C ASP A 64 3.52 -12.57 1.61
N SER A 65 3.81 -12.10 2.82
CA SER A 65 3.83 -10.68 3.17
C SER A 65 4.93 -9.90 2.45
N LYS A 66 5.93 -10.58 1.86
CA LYS A 66 7.00 -9.95 1.08
C LYS A 66 6.58 -9.47 -0.31
N VAL A 67 5.42 -9.89 -0.80
CA VAL A 67 4.98 -9.61 -2.18
C VAL A 67 4.45 -8.19 -2.38
N LEU A 68 4.36 -7.36 -1.33
CA LEU A 68 3.95 -5.95 -1.44
C LEU A 68 5.10 -4.96 -1.74
N LEU A 69 6.33 -5.43 -1.91
CA LEU A 69 7.53 -4.60 -2.05
C LEU A 69 7.99 -4.29 -3.49
N TRP A 70 7.12 -4.46 -4.50
CA TRP A 70 7.46 -4.18 -5.90
C TRP A 70 7.09 -2.74 -6.30
#